data_AF-A0A7V3T7U6-F1
#
_entry.id   AF-A0A7V3T7U6-F1
#
_cell.length_a   1.000
_cell.length_b   1.000
_cell.length_c   1.000
_cell.angle_alpha   90.00
_cell.angle_beta   90.00
_cell.angle_gamma   90.00
#
_symmetry.space_group_name_H-M   'P 1'
#
loop_
_entity.id
_entity.type
_entity.pdbx_description
1 polymer ?
#
loop_
_entity_poly.entity_id
_entity_poly.type
_entity_poly.pdbx_seq_one_letter_code
_entity_poly.pdbx_strand_id
1 'polypeptide(L)'
;MPDYGWEYGCMGTACGNLFGFWDRNGLPNFYTGPTAGGLAPLDSRGTNAGIRSMWASQAGFDGRPAHQPGHVDDYWQFYECTDSDNYVRLGRPEHAPDCIGDFIGLNQKKWTNMNDECDGNIDAYVFVYWDKTGQRRLNFQPTNAAGQPVPDLQSGLRAWTRYRGYEADVFTQLTAFNPTVPPGRGFTFSDLRREIDAGYPVLLFLQEFSRYYRSLSNPVPMAKANPEIHSMLAYGYQIDEEGTAYVRYRESWASGDGFSRWTNEIFQAGLPCRGVIGYHPKPKIVAVTRPSDNMLTLRWEGPRARLYNAIQRTTNWVHRYVIERATTLTPPNFVQVAGPTTDQQITLFLDCGCVTMSFFRVRLLEP
;
A
#
# COMPACT_ATOMS: atom_id res chain seq x y z
N MET A 1 14.45 -0.69 -2.54
CA MET A 1 13.17 -1.35 -2.23
C MET A 1 13.46 -2.43 -1.21
N PRO A 2 12.71 -2.57 -0.10
CA PRO A 2 12.81 -3.74 0.76
C PRO A 2 12.48 -5.02 -0.01
N ASP A 3 12.99 -6.14 0.49
CA ASP A 3 12.79 -7.47 -0.09
C ASP A 3 12.53 -8.49 1.03
N TYR A 4 11.29 -8.52 1.46
CA TYR A 4 10.84 -9.37 2.55
C TYR A 4 10.48 -10.78 2.06
N GLY A 5 10.85 -11.76 2.88
CA GLY A 5 10.46 -13.15 2.72
C GLY A 5 9.00 -13.37 3.10
N TRP A 6 8.40 -14.39 2.50
CA TRP A 6 6.99 -14.73 2.67
C TRP A 6 6.67 -15.06 4.12
N GLU A 7 5.68 -14.37 4.69
CA GLU A 7 5.18 -14.64 6.03
C GLU A 7 3.69 -14.30 6.07
N TYR A 8 2.86 -15.30 6.38
CA TYR A 8 1.41 -15.18 6.59
C TYR A 8 0.59 -14.66 5.40
N GLY A 9 1.15 -14.73 4.18
CA GLY A 9 0.46 -14.37 2.93
C GLY A 9 1.24 -13.39 2.06
N CYS A 10 1.25 -13.64 0.74
CA CYS A 10 2.08 -12.87 -0.18
C CYS A 10 1.66 -11.40 -0.26
N MET A 11 0.36 -11.10 -0.20
CA MET A 11 -0.09 -9.69 -0.26
C MET A 11 0.30 -8.93 1.00
N GLY A 12 0.23 -9.57 2.18
CA GLY A 12 0.74 -8.98 3.43
C GLY A 12 2.22 -8.61 3.31
N THR A 13 3.05 -9.55 2.83
CA THR A 13 4.49 -9.33 2.59
C THR A 13 4.74 -8.24 1.53
N ALA A 14 4.02 -8.23 0.40
CA ALA A 14 4.16 -7.21 -0.64
C ALA A 14 3.77 -5.81 -0.13
N CYS A 15 2.70 -5.71 0.66
CA CYS A 15 2.35 -4.47 1.36
C CYS A 15 3.45 -4.08 2.35
N GLY A 16 4.05 -5.06 3.03
CA GLY A 16 5.23 -4.86 3.86
C GLY A 16 6.36 -4.17 3.07
N ASN A 17 6.71 -4.69 1.88
CA ASN A 17 7.71 -4.06 1.01
C ASN A 17 7.35 -2.60 0.67
N LEU A 18 6.06 -2.32 0.37
CA LEU A 18 5.56 -0.99 0.04
C LEU A 18 5.68 -0.02 1.22
N PHE A 19 5.19 -0.39 2.40
CA PHE A 19 5.23 0.49 3.56
C PHE A 19 6.62 0.60 4.17
N GLY A 20 7.42 -0.46 4.13
CA GLY A 20 8.84 -0.39 4.49
C GLY A 20 9.63 0.53 3.56
N PHE A 21 9.24 0.62 2.28
CA PHE A 21 9.80 1.64 1.39
C PHE A 21 9.40 3.04 1.84
N TRP A 22 8.11 3.31 2.06
CA TRP A 22 7.66 4.65 2.44
C TRP A 22 8.15 5.11 3.81
N ASP A 23 8.30 4.18 4.76
CA ASP A 23 8.93 4.41 6.06
C ASP A 23 10.31 5.05 5.90
N ARG A 24 11.10 4.51 4.96
CA ARG A 24 12.44 5.00 4.64
C ARG A 24 12.45 6.21 3.70
N ASN A 25 11.33 6.54 3.07
CA ASN A 25 11.21 7.52 1.99
C ASN A 25 10.14 8.58 2.30
N GLY A 26 10.15 9.06 3.55
CA GLY A 26 9.49 10.29 3.98
C GLY A 26 8.24 10.12 4.86
N LEU A 27 7.89 8.89 5.23
CA LEU A 27 6.78 8.57 6.14
C LEU A 27 7.24 7.67 7.30
N PRO A 28 8.16 8.13 8.17
CA PRO A 28 8.94 7.32 9.12
C PRO A 28 8.15 6.68 10.27
N ASN A 29 6.84 6.89 10.33
CA ASN A 29 5.97 6.25 11.31
C ASN A 29 5.14 5.14 10.68
N PHE A 30 5.50 4.55 9.55
CA PHE A 30 4.78 3.35 9.07
C PHE A 30 5.21 2.09 9.80
N TYR A 31 6.49 1.97 10.12
CA TYR A 31 6.99 0.93 11.00
C TYR A 31 7.38 1.53 12.35
N THR A 32 6.96 0.90 13.44
CA THR A 32 7.36 1.26 14.82
C THR A 32 7.64 0.01 15.65
N GLY A 33 7.96 -1.09 14.97
CA GLY A 33 8.22 -2.36 15.64
C GLY A 33 9.60 -2.41 16.31
N PRO A 34 9.91 -3.52 17.00
CA PRO A 34 11.07 -3.62 17.90
C PRO A 34 12.41 -3.72 17.17
N THR A 35 12.42 -4.17 15.92
CA THR A 35 13.63 -4.36 15.13
C THR A 35 14.17 -3.05 14.56
N ALA A 36 15.49 -2.97 14.35
CA ALA A 36 16.17 -1.89 13.62
C ALA A 36 15.87 -0.47 14.15
N GLY A 37 15.62 -0.34 15.45
CA GLY A 37 15.37 0.95 16.10
C GLY A 37 14.07 1.63 15.65
N GLY A 38 13.09 0.85 15.18
CA GLY A 38 11.82 1.38 14.67
C GLY A 38 11.89 1.89 13.22
N LEU A 39 13.00 1.69 12.51
CA LEU A 39 13.12 1.98 11.08
C LEU A 39 12.97 0.68 10.28
N ALA A 40 12.14 0.66 9.24
CA ALA A 40 11.93 -0.54 8.45
C ALA A 40 13.26 -1.06 7.86
N PRO A 41 13.68 -2.31 8.15
CA PRO A 41 14.86 -2.93 7.55
C PRO A 41 14.63 -3.22 6.06
N LEU A 42 15.70 -3.58 5.34
CA LEU A 42 15.62 -3.91 3.90
C LEU A 42 15.31 -5.39 3.63
N ASP A 43 15.39 -6.23 4.65
CA ASP A 43 15.06 -7.66 4.60
C ASP A 43 14.29 -8.06 5.88
N SER A 44 13.79 -9.29 5.92
CA SER A 44 13.05 -9.85 7.07
C SER A 44 13.77 -11.06 7.71
N ARG A 45 15.10 -11.14 7.59
CA ARG A 45 15.90 -12.30 8.02
C ARG A 45 16.67 -12.01 9.31
N GLY A 46 16.99 -13.06 10.07
CA GLY A 46 17.82 -12.96 11.27
C GLY A 46 17.25 -11.96 12.28
N THR A 47 18.06 -10.98 12.70
CA THR A 47 17.63 -9.91 13.63
C THR A 47 16.54 -9.01 13.06
N ASN A 48 16.29 -9.08 11.74
CA ASN A 48 15.24 -8.33 11.08
C ASN A 48 13.87 -9.01 11.10
N ALA A 49 13.75 -10.23 11.64
CA ALA A 49 12.49 -10.98 11.62
C ALA A 49 11.31 -10.21 12.23
N GLY A 50 11.56 -9.33 13.22
CA GLY A 50 10.52 -8.51 13.85
C GLY A 50 9.77 -7.56 12.92
N ILE A 51 10.27 -7.27 11.70
CA ILE A 51 9.56 -6.44 10.71
C ILE A 51 8.20 -7.02 10.30
N ARG A 52 8.00 -8.34 10.46
CA ARG A 52 6.75 -9.04 10.16
C ARG A 52 5.56 -8.45 10.92
N SER A 53 5.81 -7.91 12.11
CA SER A 53 4.82 -7.19 12.93
C SER A 53 4.09 -6.07 12.18
N MET A 54 4.72 -5.49 11.16
CA MET A 54 4.10 -4.46 10.34
C MET A 54 2.87 -4.98 9.59
N TRP A 55 2.86 -6.25 9.16
CA TRP A 55 1.72 -6.86 8.44
C TRP A 55 1.04 -8.01 9.17
N ALA A 56 1.67 -8.62 10.17
CA ALA A 56 1.12 -9.69 10.97
C ALA A 56 1.67 -9.62 12.40
N SER A 57 0.91 -8.99 13.29
CA SER A 57 1.27 -8.85 14.70
C SER A 57 1.15 -10.18 15.47
N GLN A 58 2.07 -10.46 16.40
CA GLN A 58 2.12 -11.73 17.14
C GLN A 58 2.53 -11.58 18.61
N ALA A 59 1.81 -12.22 19.53
CA ALA A 59 2.03 -12.12 20.96
C ALA A 59 3.43 -12.63 21.32
N GLY A 60 4.19 -11.84 22.08
CA GLY A 60 5.56 -12.19 22.49
C GLY A 60 6.61 -12.09 21.38
N PHE A 61 6.25 -11.65 20.17
CA PHE A 61 7.19 -11.55 19.04
C PHE A 61 7.55 -10.10 18.71
N ASP A 62 6.57 -9.22 18.65
CA ASP A 62 6.68 -7.85 18.12
C ASP A 62 6.75 -6.77 19.20
N GLY A 63 7.17 -7.15 20.41
CA GLY A 63 7.14 -6.29 21.59
C GLY A 63 5.79 -6.29 22.31
N ARG A 64 4.74 -6.89 21.72
CA ARG A 64 3.48 -7.17 22.40
C ARG A 64 3.68 -8.18 23.53
N PRO A 65 3.04 -7.98 24.71
CA PRO A 65 3.04 -8.98 25.77
C PRO A 65 2.53 -10.34 25.29
N ALA A 66 3.11 -11.43 25.81
CA ALA A 66 2.77 -12.80 25.40
C ALA A 66 1.29 -13.20 25.67
N HIS A 67 0.58 -12.44 26.51
CA HIS A 67 -0.83 -12.67 26.85
C HIS A 67 -1.80 -11.75 26.11
N GLN A 68 -1.30 -10.92 25.19
CA GLN A 68 -2.11 -10.02 24.37
C GLN A 68 -2.07 -10.57 22.94
N PRO A 69 -3.14 -11.25 22.47
CA PRO A 69 -3.20 -11.77 21.11
C PRO A 69 -3.23 -10.67 20.05
N GLY A 70 -3.01 -11.07 18.81
CA GLY A 70 -3.33 -10.25 17.64
C GLY A 70 -3.21 -11.04 16.36
N HIS A 71 -2.86 -10.42 15.23
CA HIS A 71 -3.16 -10.99 13.90
C HIS A 71 -2.87 -12.48 13.73
N VAL A 72 -1.63 -12.91 14.00
CA VAL A 72 -1.24 -14.31 13.85
C VAL A 72 -1.99 -15.21 14.84
N ASP A 73 -2.17 -14.73 16.07
CA ASP A 73 -2.85 -15.48 17.12
C ASP A 73 -4.36 -15.62 16.84
N ASP A 74 -4.97 -14.61 16.20
CA ASP A 74 -6.41 -14.48 15.93
C ASP A 74 -6.85 -15.21 14.67
N TYR A 75 -6.07 -15.14 13.61
CA TYR A 75 -6.50 -15.54 12.27
C TYR A 75 -5.69 -16.72 11.74
N TRP A 76 -4.37 -16.67 11.87
CA TRP A 76 -3.48 -17.62 11.19
C TRP A 76 -3.36 -18.99 11.89
N GLN A 77 -3.41 -20.05 11.09
CA GLN A 77 -3.11 -21.43 11.47
C GLN A 77 -2.08 -22.04 10.53
N PHE A 78 -2.40 -22.10 9.23
CA PHE A 78 -1.50 -22.60 8.19
C PHE A 78 -2.01 -22.20 6.82
N TYR A 79 -1.15 -22.27 5.80
CA TYR A 79 -1.48 -21.90 4.43
C TYR A 79 -2.78 -22.57 3.94
N GLU A 80 -3.72 -21.77 3.45
CA GLU A 80 -5.03 -22.20 2.94
C GLU A 80 -5.95 -22.86 3.97
N CYS A 81 -5.73 -22.62 5.26
CA CYS A 81 -6.68 -23.05 6.28
C CYS A 81 -8.06 -22.42 6.04
N THR A 82 -9.07 -23.29 5.97
CA THR A 82 -10.48 -22.93 5.82
C THR A 82 -11.26 -23.06 7.11
N ASP A 83 -10.61 -23.33 8.24
CA ASP A 83 -11.27 -23.43 9.56
C ASP A 83 -11.71 -22.06 10.05
N SER A 84 -12.58 -22.02 11.07
CA SER A 84 -12.92 -20.76 11.73
C SER A 84 -11.67 -20.10 12.34
N ASP A 85 -11.63 -18.77 12.28
CA ASP A 85 -10.57 -17.95 12.90
C ASP A 85 -10.33 -18.39 14.36
N ASN A 86 -9.07 -18.43 14.79
CA ASN A 86 -8.66 -18.93 16.10
C ASN A 86 -9.35 -18.23 17.26
N TYR A 87 -9.59 -16.91 17.17
CA TYR A 87 -10.28 -16.19 18.25
C TYR A 87 -11.70 -16.72 18.48
N VAL A 88 -12.41 -17.11 17.41
CA VAL A 88 -13.73 -17.76 17.47
C VAL A 88 -13.61 -19.15 18.08
N ARG A 89 -12.69 -19.97 17.56
CA ARG A 89 -12.48 -21.35 18.03
C ARG A 89 -12.11 -21.43 19.51
N LEU A 90 -11.36 -20.45 20.00
CA LEU A 90 -10.92 -20.35 21.40
C LEU A 90 -11.91 -19.57 22.28
N GLY A 91 -13.03 -19.08 21.74
CA GLY A 91 -14.04 -18.36 22.50
C GLY A 91 -13.53 -17.06 23.14
N ARG A 92 -12.56 -16.40 22.50
CA ARG A 92 -11.95 -15.17 23.00
C ARG A 92 -12.39 -13.96 22.16
N PRO A 93 -12.36 -12.74 22.73
CA PRO A 93 -12.52 -11.54 21.93
C PRO A 93 -11.46 -11.46 20.82
N GLU A 94 -11.89 -10.98 19.66
CA GLU A 94 -11.00 -10.55 18.59
C GLU A 94 -10.16 -9.35 19.08
N HIS A 95 -8.89 -9.31 18.70
CA HIS A 95 -8.03 -8.17 19.02
C HIS A 95 -8.43 -6.92 18.21
N ALA A 96 -8.01 -5.75 18.70
CA ALA A 96 -8.15 -4.51 17.96
C ALA A 96 -7.12 -4.45 16.82
N PRO A 97 -7.50 -3.98 15.60
CA PRO A 97 -6.57 -3.85 14.47
C PRO A 97 -5.32 -3.05 14.80
N ASP A 98 -4.14 -3.62 14.53
CA ASP A 98 -2.85 -2.97 14.83
C ASP A 98 -1.74 -3.22 13.80
N CYS A 99 -1.94 -4.12 12.82
CA CYS A 99 -1.02 -4.34 11.70
C CYS A 99 -1.73 -4.26 10.34
N ILE A 100 -0.97 -4.13 9.23
CA ILE A 100 -1.54 -4.01 7.87
C ILE A 100 -2.56 -5.12 7.59
N GLY A 101 -2.25 -6.37 7.97
CA GLY A 101 -3.11 -7.54 7.77
C GLY A 101 -4.52 -7.34 8.31
N ASP A 102 -4.67 -6.69 9.47
CA ASP A 102 -5.98 -6.44 10.08
C ASP A 102 -6.83 -5.49 9.24
N PHE A 103 -6.20 -4.45 8.70
CA PHE A 103 -6.88 -3.43 7.92
C PHE A 103 -7.23 -3.91 6.52
N ILE A 104 -6.38 -4.74 5.89
CA ILE A 104 -6.63 -5.26 4.53
C ILE A 104 -7.52 -6.50 4.53
N GLY A 105 -7.81 -7.09 5.69
CA GLY A 105 -8.61 -8.31 5.83
C GLY A 105 -7.84 -9.60 5.54
N LEU A 106 -6.51 -9.59 5.65
CA LEU A 106 -5.66 -10.76 5.45
C LEU A 106 -6.03 -11.86 6.45
N ASN A 107 -6.14 -13.12 6.00
CA ASN A 107 -6.44 -14.29 6.85
C ASN A 107 -7.81 -14.27 7.56
N GLN A 108 -8.65 -13.27 7.32
CA GLN A 108 -9.91 -13.12 8.06
C GLN A 108 -11.05 -13.88 7.38
N LYS A 109 -11.38 -15.07 7.88
CA LYS A 109 -12.47 -15.88 7.32
C LYS A 109 -13.85 -15.28 7.63
N LYS A 110 -13.99 -14.46 8.68
CA LYS A 110 -15.28 -13.89 9.11
C LYS A 110 -16.09 -13.15 8.03
N TRP A 111 -15.46 -12.72 6.94
CA TRP A 111 -16.15 -12.08 5.81
C TRP A 111 -16.94 -13.10 4.98
N THR A 112 -18.07 -12.69 4.42
CA THR A 112 -18.90 -13.56 3.57
C THR A 112 -19.38 -12.79 2.35
N ASN A 113 -19.65 -13.53 1.26
CA ASN A 113 -20.11 -12.99 0.00
C ASN A 113 -19.32 -11.77 -0.52
N MET A 114 -18.00 -11.91 -0.64
CA MET A 114 -17.12 -10.87 -1.15
C MET A 114 -17.31 -10.74 -2.66
N ASN A 115 -18.21 -9.83 -3.08
CA ASN A 115 -18.55 -9.54 -4.48
C ASN A 115 -19.10 -10.73 -5.28
N ASP A 116 -19.77 -11.68 -4.62
CA ASP A 116 -20.16 -12.98 -5.18
C ASP A 116 -18.97 -13.84 -5.67
N GLU A 117 -17.73 -13.42 -5.37
CA GLU A 117 -16.50 -14.11 -5.75
C GLU A 117 -16.11 -15.14 -4.67
N CYS A 118 -15.88 -14.77 -3.40
CA CYS A 118 -15.51 -15.73 -2.35
C CYS A 118 -16.18 -15.50 -0.98
N ASP A 119 -16.19 -16.53 -0.13
CA ASP A 119 -16.83 -16.51 1.20
C ASP A 119 -15.82 -16.31 2.34
N GLY A 120 -15.08 -15.20 2.28
CA GLY A 120 -14.06 -14.85 3.27
C GLY A 120 -12.66 -14.94 2.72
N ASN A 121 -11.70 -14.53 3.55
CA ASN A 121 -10.28 -14.62 3.25
C ASN A 121 -9.68 -15.78 4.04
N ILE A 122 -9.37 -16.88 3.37
CA ILE A 122 -8.68 -18.01 3.98
C ILE A 122 -7.24 -17.61 4.35
N ASP A 123 -6.57 -18.42 5.17
CA ASP A 123 -5.19 -18.16 5.56
C ASP A 123 -4.27 -18.03 4.32
N ALA A 124 -3.49 -16.95 4.32
CA ALA A 124 -2.60 -16.41 3.30
C ALA A 124 -3.26 -15.53 2.23
N TYR A 125 -4.56 -15.28 2.31
CA TYR A 125 -5.35 -14.61 1.28
C TYR A 125 -5.95 -13.29 1.72
N VAL A 126 -6.24 -12.46 0.73
CA VAL A 126 -6.93 -11.17 0.85
C VAL A 126 -7.81 -10.97 -0.38
N PHE A 127 -8.72 -10.01 -0.31
CA PHE A 127 -9.63 -9.69 -1.39
C PHE A 127 -9.41 -8.27 -1.94
N VAL A 128 -9.76 -8.07 -3.22
CA VAL A 128 -9.76 -6.76 -3.87
C VAL A 128 -11.06 -6.58 -4.65
N TYR A 129 -11.78 -5.49 -4.41
CA TYR A 129 -13.00 -5.17 -5.17
C TYR A 129 -12.64 -4.45 -6.47
N TRP A 130 -12.65 -5.18 -7.58
CA TRP A 130 -12.38 -4.62 -8.90
C TRP A 130 -13.62 -3.98 -9.53
N ASP A 131 -13.41 -2.93 -10.33
CA ASP A 131 -14.41 -2.51 -11.32
C ASP A 131 -14.25 -3.43 -12.53
N LYS A 132 -15.24 -4.30 -12.74
CA LYS A 132 -15.25 -5.31 -13.80
C LYS A 132 -15.26 -4.68 -15.21
N THR A 133 -15.53 -3.38 -15.33
CA THR A 133 -15.43 -2.66 -16.59
C THR A 133 -14.03 -2.12 -16.89
N GLY A 134 -13.05 -2.37 -16.00
CA GLY A 134 -11.65 -1.93 -16.14
C GLY A 134 -11.41 -0.46 -15.80
N GLN A 135 -12.40 0.24 -15.25
CA GLN A 135 -12.24 1.62 -14.79
C GLN A 135 -11.41 1.68 -13.51
N ARG A 136 -10.67 2.79 -13.34
CA ARG A 136 -9.93 3.06 -12.12
C ARG A 136 -10.90 3.37 -10.99
N ARG A 137 -10.83 2.61 -9.89
CA ARG A 137 -11.55 2.93 -8.65
C ARG A 137 -10.63 3.72 -7.74
N LEU A 138 -10.92 4.99 -7.48
CA LEU A 138 -10.15 5.82 -6.55
C LEU A 138 -10.83 5.84 -5.17
N ASN A 139 -10.07 5.54 -4.12
CA ASN A 139 -10.51 5.55 -2.71
C ASN A 139 -11.84 4.81 -2.47
N PHE A 140 -12.07 3.71 -3.18
CA PHE A 140 -13.29 2.94 -3.04
C PHE A 140 -13.34 2.26 -1.67
N GLN A 141 -14.52 2.28 -1.06
CA GLN A 141 -14.82 1.58 0.19
C GLN A 141 -15.98 0.61 -0.09
N PRO A 142 -15.74 -0.71 -0.05
CA PRO A 142 -16.83 -1.67 -0.20
C PRO A 142 -17.70 -1.69 1.05
N THR A 143 -18.97 -2.03 0.86
CA THR A 143 -19.93 -2.27 1.93
C THR A 143 -20.66 -3.59 1.71
N ASN A 144 -21.05 -4.27 2.80
CA ASN A 144 -21.90 -5.45 2.73
C ASN A 144 -23.37 -5.07 2.43
N ALA A 145 -24.26 -6.06 2.35
CA ALA A 145 -25.70 -5.84 2.11
C ALA A 145 -26.39 -4.98 3.19
N ALA A 146 -25.83 -4.93 4.40
CA ALA A 146 -26.29 -4.08 5.50
C ALA A 146 -25.69 -2.65 5.45
N GLY A 147 -24.91 -2.32 4.42
CA GLY A 147 -24.25 -1.02 4.26
C GLY A 147 -23.03 -0.82 5.17
N GLN A 148 -22.57 -1.87 5.86
CA GLN A 148 -21.40 -1.79 6.73
C GLN A 148 -20.12 -1.91 5.91
N PRO A 149 -19.06 -1.14 6.21
CA PRO A 149 -17.77 -1.27 5.54
C PRO A 149 -17.23 -2.70 5.61
N VAL A 150 -16.79 -3.22 4.46
CA VAL A 150 -16.06 -4.49 4.37
C VAL A 150 -14.61 -4.16 4.04
N PRO A 151 -13.63 -4.65 4.81
CA PRO A 151 -12.22 -4.52 4.48
C PRO A 151 -11.91 -5.19 3.14
N ASP A 152 -11.09 -4.50 2.36
CA ASP A 152 -10.40 -5.04 1.20
C ASP A 152 -9.03 -4.40 1.12
N LEU A 153 -8.20 -4.84 0.17
CA LEU A 153 -6.86 -4.29 0.04
C LEU A 153 -6.88 -2.77 -0.14
N GLN A 154 -7.72 -2.21 -1.00
CA GLN A 154 -7.72 -0.77 -1.28
C GLN A 154 -8.10 0.06 -0.05
N SER A 155 -9.26 -0.23 0.53
CA SER A 155 -9.77 0.50 1.70
C SER A 155 -8.89 0.26 2.91
N GLY A 156 -8.37 -0.95 3.07
CA GLY A 156 -7.48 -1.34 4.14
C GLY A 156 -6.15 -0.61 4.13
N LEU A 157 -5.50 -0.47 2.97
CA LEU A 157 -4.27 0.33 2.85
C LEU A 157 -4.50 1.77 3.30
N ARG A 158 -5.64 2.36 2.93
CA ARG A 158 -6.01 3.73 3.33
C ARG A 158 -6.33 3.83 4.82
N ALA A 159 -7.01 2.85 5.38
CA ALA A 159 -7.33 2.77 6.80
C ALA A 159 -6.06 2.61 7.65
N TRP A 160 -5.14 1.73 7.25
CA TRP A 160 -3.82 1.59 7.86
C TRP A 160 -3.03 2.91 7.81
N THR A 161 -2.99 3.58 6.66
CA THR A 161 -2.29 4.86 6.54
C THR A 161 -2.81 5.90 7.53
N ARG A 162 -4.13 5.95 7.74
CA ARG A 162 -4.76 6.83 8.75
C ARG A 162 -4.47 6.42 10.17
N TYR A 163 -4.47 5.12 10.45
CA TYR A 163 -4.07 4.59 11.74
C TYR A 163 -2.64 5.02 12.11
N ARG A 164 -1.75 5.09 11.11
CA ARG A 164 -0.37 5.60 11.25
C ARG A 164 -0.27 7.13 11.21
N GLY A 165 -1.40 7.83 11.18
CA GLY A 165 -1.48 9.28 11.26
C GLY A 165 -1.20 10.01 9.95
N TYR A 166 -1.26 9.33 8.81
CA TYR A 166 -1.07 9.90 7.47
C TYR A 166 -2.35 9.84 6.64
N GLU A 167 -2.32 10.41 5.45
CA GLU A 167 -3.38 10.25 4.44
C GLU A 167 -2.75 9.75 3.14
N ALA A 168 -3.53 9.00 2.36
CA ALA A 168 -3.16 8.56 1.03
C ALA A 168 -4.39 8.48 0.13
N ASP A 169 -4.15 8.68 -1.17
CA ASP A 169 -5.07 8.19 -2.19
C ASP A 169 -4.63 6.79 -2.61
N VAL A 170 -5.58 5.88 -2.75
CA VAL A 170 -5.33 4.49 -3.16
C VAL A 170 -6.27 4.18 -4.30
N PHE A 171 -5.77 3.54 -5.37
CA PHE A 171 -6.62 3.09 -6.47
C PHE A 171 -6.41 1.62 -6.78
N THR A 172 -7.45 0.98 -7.32
CA THR A 172 -7.37 -0.35 -7.92
C THR A 172 -7.81 -0.27 -9.38
N GLN A 173 -7.15 -1.02 -10.25
CA GLN A 173 -7.57 -1.14 -11.65
C GLN A 173 -7.13 -2.50 -12.24
N LEU A 174 -8.02 -3.15 -12.99
CA LEU A 174 -7.64 -4.33 -13.78
C LEU A 174 -6.64 -3.94 -14.87
N THR A 175 -5.74 -4.84 -15.26
CA THR A 175 -4.76 -4.58 -16.33
C THR A 175 -5.45 -4.45 -17.68
N ALA A 176 -4.90 -3.63 -18.58
CA ALA A 176 -5.48 -3.38 -19.91
C ALA A 176 -5.47 -4.62 -20.82
N PHE A 177 -4.59 -5.59 -20.55
CA PHE A 177 -4.53 -6.86 -21.26
C PHE A 177 -5.38 -7.96 -20.59
N ASN A 178 -6.09 -7.66 -19.50
CA ASN A 178 -7.02 -8.60 -18.90
C ASN A 178 -8.16 -8.88 -19.89
N PRO A 179 -8.44 -10.15 -20.26
CA PRO A 179 -9.41 -10.49 -21.28
C PRO A 179 -10.86 -10.11 -20.93
N THR A 180 -11.15 -9.81 -19.67
CA THR A 180 -12.47 -9.34 -19.22
C THR A 180 -12.63 -7.82 -19.34
N VAL A 181 -11.55 -7.08 -19.64
CA VAL A 181 -11.56 -5.63 -19.74
C VAL A 181 -11.85 -5.20 -21.19
N PRO A 182 -12.82 -4.31 -21.43
CA PRO A 182 -13.08 -3.77 -22.76
C PRO A 182 -11.85 -3.05 -23.36
N PRO A 183 -11.63 -3.11 -24.69
CA PRO A 183 -10.54 -2.39 -25.34
C PRO A 183 -10.52 -0.90 -24.98
N GLY A 184 -9.32 -0.36 -24.75
CA GLY A 184 -9.13 1.05 -24.36
C GLY A 184 -9.40 1.35 -22.88
N ARG A 185 -9.63 0.32 -22.05
CA ARG A 185 -9.75 0.44 -20.58
C ARG A 185 -8.65 -0.36 -19.88
N GLY A 186 -8.61 -0.29 -18.56
CA GLY A 186 -7.62 -0.96 -17.72
C GLY A 186 -6.29 -0.22 -17.62
N PHE A 187 -5.40 -0.76 -16.78
CA PHE A 187 -4.09 -0.19 -16.49
C PHE A 187 -3.05 -0.65 -17.52
N THR A 188 -2.45 0.30 -18.22
CA THR A 188 -1.50 0.09 -19.32
C THR A 188 -0.05 0.15 -18.84
N PHE A 189 0.89 -0.23 -19.70
CA PHE A 189 2.31 -0.02 -19.42
C PHE A 189 2.67 1.47 -19.32
N SER A 190 2.01 2.33 -20.09
CA SER A 190 2.20 3.78 -19.99
C SER A 190 1.79 4.28 -18.60
N ASP A 191 0.72 3.73 -18.03
CA ASP A 191 0.28 4.07 -16.67
C ASP A 191 1.32 3.58 -15.65
N LEU A 192 1.81 2.34 -15.76
CA LEU A 192 2.87 1.82 -14.91
C LEU A 192 4.10 2.73 -14.94
N ARG A 193 4.55 3.11 -16.14
CA ARG A 193 5.67 4.02 -16.33
C ARG A 193 5.42 5.36 -15.64
N ARG A 194 4.24 5.96 -15.78
CA ARG A 194 3.91 7.23 -15.11
C ARG A 194 3.96 7.09 -13.59
N GLU A 195 3.46 5.99 -13.02
CA GLU A 195 3.55 5.74 -11.57
C GLU A 195 5.01 5.62 -11.10
N ILE A 196 5.84 4.86 -11.80
CA ILE A 196 7.26 4.69 -11.45
C ILE A 196 8.05 5.99 -11.66
N ASP A 197 7.84 6.70 -12.78
CA ASP A 197 8.50 7.97 -13.08
C ASP A 197 8.12 9.05 -12.05
N ALA A 198 6.92 8.95 -11.48
CA ALA A 198 6.45 9.78 -10.37
C ALA A 198 7.04 9.41 -9.00
N GLY A 199 7.67 8.24 -8.87
CA GLY A 199 8.22 7.73 -7.61
C GLY A 199 7.28 6.86 -6.80
N TYR A 200 6.19 6.37 -7.39
CA TYR A 200 5.22 5.50 -6.72
C TYR A 200 5.37 4.04 -7.15
N PRO A 201 5.83 3.15 -6.25
CA PRO A 201 5.73 1.71 -6.46
C PRO A 201 4.27 1.27 -6.58
N VAL A 202 4.03 0.22 -7.37
CA VAL A 202 2.69 -0.29 -7.67
C VAL A 202 2.60 -1.76 -7.23
N LEU A 203 1.61 -2.10 -6.43
CA LEU A 203 1.34 -3.49 -6.06
C LEU A 203 0.74 -4.22 -7.26
N LEU A 204 1.26 -5.40 -7.55
CA LEU A 204 0.77 -6.30 -8.60
C LEU A 204 -0.05 -7.41 -7.95
N PHE A 205 -1.29 -7.60 -8.43
CA PHE A 205 -2.18 -8.67 -7.99
C PHE A 205 -2.27 -9.74 -9.07
N LEU A 206 -1.66 -10.89 -8.80
CA LEU A 206 -1.61 -12.02 -9.72
C LEU A 206 -2.75 -12.98 -9.40
N GLN A 207 -3.50 -13.37 -10.42
CA GLN A 207 -4.61 -14.29 -10.32
C GLN A 207 -5.03 -14.70 -11.73
N GLU A 208 -5.46 -15.94 -11.93
CA GLU A 208 -6.13 -16.34 -13.17
C GLU A 208 -7.37 -15.46 -13.42
N PHE A 209 -7.50 -14.93 -14.64
CA PHE A 209 -8.46 -13.88 -14.97
C PHE A 209 -9.93 -14.28 -14.78
N SER A 210 -10.25 -15.55 -15.06
CA SER A 210 -11.61 -16.11 -15.04
C SER A 210 -11.94 -16.87 -13.76
N ARG A 211 -10.97 -17.07 -12.85
CA ARG A 211 -11.16 -17.85 -11.63
C ARG A 211 -11.42 -16.94 -10.46
N TYR A 212 -12.69 -16.78 -10.09
CA TYR A 212 -13.11 -15.91 -8.98
C TYR A 212 -13.14 -16.63 -7.62
N TYR A 213 -13.19 -17.96 -7.65
CA TYR A 213 -13.09 -18.83 -6.47
C TYR A 213 -12.64 -20.23 -6.86
N ARG A 214 -12.39 -21.04 -5.84
CA ARG A 214 -12.21 -22.49 -5.95
C ARG A 214 -12.85 -23.20 -4.78
N SER A 215 -13.17 -24.47 -4.98
CA SER A 215 -13.60 -25.32 -3.88
C SER A 215 -12.39 -25.96 -3.22
N LEU A 216 -12.35 -25.92 -1.89
CA LEU A 216 -11.38 -26.61 -1.06
C LEU A 216 -12.10 -27.68 -0.24
N SER A 217 -11.45 -28.82 -0.02
CA SER A 217 -12.03 -29.97 0.68
C SER A 217 -11.36 -30.30 2.02
N ASN A 218 -10.27 -29.62 2.39
CA ASN A 218 -9.44 -29.92 3.56
C ASN A 218 -8.87 -28.62 4.14
N PRO A 219 -8.84 -28.40 5.47
CA PRO A 219 -9.44 -29.21 6.56
C PRO A 219 -10.97 -29.17 6.63
N VAL A 220 -11.58 -28.02 6.33
CA VAL A 220 -13.03 -27.86 6.31
C VAL A 220 -13.49 -27.52 4.88
N PRO A 221 -14.45 -28.26 4.31
CA PRO A 221 -14.92 -27.98 2.97
C PRO A 221 -15.44 -26.54 2.81
N MET A 222 -14.98 -25.86 1.76
CA MET A 222 -15.36 -24.50 1.44
C MET A 222 -15.62 -24.40 -0.06
N ALA A 223 -16.88 -24.20 -0.45
CA ALA A 223 -17.27 -24.23 -1.86
C ALA A 223 -16.71 -23.03 -2.66
N LYS A 224 -16.63 -21.86 -2.03
CA LYS A 224 -16.15 -20.60 -2.61
C LYS A 224 -14.97 -20.02 -1.83
N ALA A 225 -13.89 -20.78 -1.71
CA ALA A 225 -12.62 -20.27 -1.19
C ALA A 225 -11.98 -19.29 -2.19
N ASN A 226 -11.08 -18.43 -1.70
CA ASN A 226 -10.32 -17.51 -2.56
C ASN A 226 -9.65 -18.27 -3.72
N PRO A 227 -9.63 -17.70 -4.94
CA PRO A 227 -8.86 -18.26 -6.04
C PRO A 227 -7.36 -18.17 -5.72
N GLU A 228 -6.53 -18.96 -6.38
CA GLU A 228 -5.07 -18.84 -6.25
C GLU A 228 -4.61 -17.41 -6.58
N ILE A 229 -3.79 -16.83 -5.71
CA ILE A 229 -3.24 -15.49 -5.90
C ILE A 229 -1.74 -15.47 -5.64
N HIS A 230 -1.07 -14.50 -6.26
CA HIS A 230 0.25 -14.06 -5.81
C HIS A 230 0.32 -12.53 -5.78
N SER A 231 1.32 -11.98 -5.12
CA SER A 231 1.44 -10.52 -4.98
C SER A 231 2.89 -10.08 -4.93
N MET A 232 3.16 -8.99 -5.64
CA MET A 232 4.50 -8.45 -5.84
C MET A 232 4.45 -6.92 -5.81
N LEU A 233 5.61 -6.28 -5.77
CA LEU A 233 5.73 -4.82 -5.79
C LEU A 233 6.56 -4.37 -6.99
N ALA A 234 5.92 -3.81 -8.00
CA ALA A 234 6.59 -3.14 -9.11
C ALA A 234 7.23 -1.83 -8.63
N TYR A 235 8.49 -1.61 -8.98
CA TYR A 235 9.23 -0.41 -8.59
C TYR A 235 10.16 0.12 -9.69
N GLY A 236 10.13 -0.49 -10.86
CA GLY A 236 10.93 -0.11 -12.01
C GLY A 236 10.35 -0.70 -13.30
N TYR A 237 10.92 -0.32 -14.42
CA TYR A 237 10.61 -0.89 -15.73
C TYR A 237 11.84 -0.85 -16.64
N GLN A 238 11.79 -1.61 -17.72
CA GLN A 238 12.75 -1.59 -18.81
C GLN A 238 12.02 -1.74 -20.14
N ILE A 239 12.56 -1.15 -21.20
CA ILE A 239 12.16 -1.41 -22.58
C ILE A 239 13.39 -1.97 -23.27
N ASP A 240 13.30 -3.15 -23.90
CA ASP A 240 14.41 -3.73 -24.66
C ASP A 240 14.59 -3.06 -26.03
N GLU A 241 15.58 -3.51 -26.79
CA GLU A 241 15.93 -2.92 -28.09
C GLU A 241 14.82 -3.12 -29.13
N GLU A 242 14.01 -4.17 -28.96
CA GLU A 242 12.84 -4.49 -29.78
C GLU A 242 11.58 -3.71 -29.37
N GLY A 243 11.65 -2.92 -28.28
CA GLY A 243 10.52 -2.14 -27.78
C GLY A 243 9.60 -2.92 -26.83
N THR A 244 9.98 -4.12 -26.40
CA THR A 244 9.23 -4.93 -25.44
C THR A 244 9.32 -4.32 -24.05
N ALA A 245 8.16 -4.09 -23.46
CA ALA A 245 8.03 -3.53 -22.13
C ALA A 245 8.14 -4.61 -21.04
N TYR A 246 9.05 -4.40 -20.08
CA TYR A 246 9.21 -5.22 -18.87
C TYR A 246 8.94 -4.39 -17.63
N VAL A 247 8.27 -5.01 -16.66
CA VAL A 247 8.17 -4.51 -15.28
C VAL A 247 9.28 -5.12 -14.44
N ARG A 248 9.91 -4.31 -13.59
CA ARG A 248 10.85 -4.74 -12.55
C ARG A 248 10.14 -4.72 -11.21
N TYR A 249 10.21 -5.82 -10.47
CA TYR A 249 9.47 -5.98 -9.21
C TYR A 249 10.29 -6.67 -8.12
N ARG A 250 9.83 -6.52 -6.88
CA ARG A 250 10.18 -7.38 -5.75
C ARG A 250 9.10 -8.42 -5.55
N GLU A 251 9.52 -9.66 -5.39
CA GLU A 251 8.63 -10.74 -5.03
C GLU A 251 8.34 -10.72 -3.52
N SER A 252 7.44 -11.60 -3.10
CA SER A 252 7.15 -11.80 -1.68
C SER A 252 7.93 -12.99 -1.11
N TRP A 253 9.11 -13.32 -1.67
CA TRP A 253 9.91 -14.50 -1.34
C TRP A 253 11.36 -14.19 -0.93
N ALA A 254 11.75 -12.92 -0.81
CA ALA A 254 13.15 -12.50 -0.62
C ALA A 254 14.10 -13.12 -1.66
N SER A 255 13.67 -13.12 -2.93
CA SER A 255 14.36 -13.73 -4.07
C SER A 255 15.16 -12.71 -4.90
N GLY A 256 15.12 -11.43 -4.54
CA GLY A 256 15.78 -10.37 -5.30
C GLY A 256 14.85 -9.69 -6.30
N ASP A 257 15.45 -9.23 -7.39
CA ASP A 257 14.72 -8.54 -8.46
C ASP A 257 14.16 -9.54 -9.46
N GLY A 258 12.87 -9.40 -9.77
CA GLY A 258 12.23 -10.09 -10.88
C GLY A 258 11.90 -9.16 -12.05
N PHE A 259 11.77 -9.76 -13.22
CA PHE A 259 11.35 -9.09 -14.45
C PHE A 259 10.30 -9.93 -15.17
N SER A 260 9.24 -9.29 -15.65
CA SER A 260 8.23 -9.93 -16.49
C SER A 260 7.81 -8.97 -17.61
N ARG A 261 7.45 -9.52 -18.77
CA ARG A 261 6.85 -8.74 -19.85
C ARG A 261 5.51 -8.19 -19.40
N TRP A 262 5.18 -6.95 -19.75
CA TRP A 262 3.89 -6.35 -19.43
C TRP A 262 2.80 -6.81 -20.42
N THR A 263 2.43 -8.09 -20.31
CA THR A 263 1.47 -8.79 -21.20
C THR A 263 0.49 -9.63 -20.38
N ASN A 264 -0.46 -10.30 -21.04
CA ASN A 264 -1.38 -11.25 -20.40
C ASN A 264 -0.75 -12.63 -20.11
N GLU A 265 0.55 -12.80 -20.37
CA GLU A 265 1.28 -14.03 -20.10
C GLU A 265 1.46 -14.23 -18.58
N ILE A 266 1.90 -15.43 -18.21
CA ILE A 266 2.24 -15.76 -16.83
C ILE A 266 3.40 -14.87 -16.36
N PHE A 267 3.26 -14.29 -15.19
CA PHE A 267 4.34 -13.54 -14.53
C PHE A 267 5.14 -14.47 -13.62
N GLN A 268 4.55 -14.85 -12.49
CA GLN A 268 5.21 -15.60 -11.42
C GLN A 268 4.18 -16.50 -10.72
N ALA A 269 4.63 -17.56 -10.04
CA ALA A 269 3.78 -18.59 -9.43
C ALA A 269 2.75 -19.22 -10.40
N GLY A 270 3.02 -19.22 -11.71
CA GLY A 270 2.08 -19.73 -12.71
C GLY A 270 0.86 -18.83 -12.96
N LEU A 271 0.85 -17.60 -12.45
CA LEU A 271 -0.30 -16.69 -12.51
C LEU A 271 -0.02 -15.44 -13.37
N PRO A 272 -1.01 -14.95 -14.15
CA PRO A 272 -0.91 -13.68 -14.85
C PRO A 272 -1.24 -12.51 -13.91
N CYS A 273 -0.87 -11.28 -14.32
CA CYS A 273 -1.21 -10.07 -13.57
C CYS A 273 -2.68 -9.64 -13.84
N ARG A 274 -3.59 -9.92 -12.90
CA ARG A 274 -5.04 -9.60 -13.02
C ARG A 274 -5.28 -8.10 -12.95
N GLY A 275 -4.58 -7.41 -12.05
CA GLY A 275 -4.80 -6.00 -11.75
C GLY A 275 -3.69 -5.40 -10.90
N VAL A 276 -3.78 -4.10 -10.67
CA VAL A 276 -2.81 -3.33 -9.89
C VAL A 276 -3.48 -2.52 -8.79
N ILE A 277 -2.70 -2.21 -7.76
CA ILE A 277 -3.09 -1.31 -6.68
C ILE A 277 -2.03 -0.22 -6.57
N GLY A 278 -2.45 1.03 -6.83
CA GLY A 278 -1.60 2.20 -6.68
C GLY A 278 -1.84 2.88 -5.33
N TYR A 279 -0.77 3.43 -4.77
CA TYR A 279 -0.76 4.05 -3.44
C TYR A 279 0.01 5.37 -3.47
N HIS A 280 -0.68 6.47 -3.15
CA HIS A 280 -0.19 7.84 -3.25
C HIS A 280 -0.28 8.54 -1.88
N PRO A 281 0.78 8.48 -1.05
CA PRO A 281 0.80 9.17 0.23
C PRO A 281 0.72 10.69 0.04
N LYS A 282 0.08 11.39 0.97
CA LYS A 282 -0.05 12.85 0.97
C LYS A 282 0.92 13.49 1.96
N PRO A 283 1.41 14.71 1.70
CA PRO A 283 2.19 15.44 2.68
C PRO A 283 1.35 15.84 3.89
N LYS A 284 2.00 15.87 5.06
CA LYS A 284 1.42 16.27 6.34
C LYS A 284 2.33 17.26 7.04
N ILE A 285 1.83 18.44 7.36
CA ILE A 285 2.55 19.39 8.23
C ILE A 285 2.64 18.79 9.63
N VAL A 286 3.86 18.69 10.16
CA VAL A 286 4.17 18.08 11.47
C VAL A 286 4.75 19.07 12.47
N ALA A 287 5.22 20.24 12.02
CA ALA A 287 5.57 21.32 12.91
C ALA A 287 5.37 22.69 12.25
N VAL A 288 4.97 23.65 13.08
CA VAL A 288 4.87 25.06 12.73
C VAL A 288 5.57 25.84 13.84
N THR A 289 6.62 26.57 13.49
CA THR A 289 7.36 27.41 14.44
C THR A 289 7.46 28.84 13.91
N ARG A 290 7.58 29.80 14.83
CA ARG A 290 7.69 31.23 14.51
C ARG A 290 9.03 31.74 15.06
N PRO A 291 10.12 31.70 14.27
CA PRO A 291 11.44 32.10 14.75
C PRO A 291 11.54 33.59 15.13
N SER A 292 10.72 34.44 14.49
CA SER A 292 10.57 35.86 14.79
C SER A 292 9.19 36.33 14.33
N ASP A 293 8.79 37.55 14.68
CA ASP A 293 7.46 38.10 14.36
C ASP A 293 7.11 38.02 12.87
N ASN A 294 8.10 38.11 11.98
CA ASN A 294 7.90 38.11 10.53
C ASN A 294 8.35 36.82 9.85
N MET A 295 8.56 35.73 10.59
CA MET A 295 9.01 34.45 10.02
C MET A 295 8.15 33.28 10.45
N LEU A 296 7.84 32.40 9.52
CA LEU A 296 7.11 31.15 9.77
C LEU A 296 7.90 29.98 9.20
N THR A 297 8.28 29.04 10.04
CA THR A 297 8.89 27.79 9.60
C THR A 297 7.84 26.68 9.61
N LEU A 298 7.67 26.03 8.46
CA LEU A 298 6.83 24.85 8.29
C LEU A 298 7.74 23.64 8.10
N ARG A 299 7.45 22.54 8.79
CA ARG A 299 8.06 21.22 8.57
C ARG A 299 6.96 20.21 8.26
N TRP A 300 7.19 19.34 7.29
CA TRP A 300 6.23 18.32 6.88
C TRP A 300 6.90 16.96 6.69
N GLU A 301 6.09 15.91 6.78
CA GLU A 301 6.40 14.57 6.29
C GLU A 301 5.63 14.34 4.99
N GLY A 302 6.07 13.39 4.17
CA GLY A 302 5.44 13.13 2.87
C GLY A 302 6.34 12.38 1.90
N PRO A 303 5.81 11.99 0.72
CA PRO A 303 6.54 11.21 -0.26
C PRO A 303 7.91 11.80 -0.61
N ARG A 304 8.96 11.00 -0.52
CA ARG A 304 10.33 11.46 -0.80
C ARG A 304 11.13 10.31 -1.41
N ALA A 305 10.81 9.96 -2.65
CA ALA A 305 11.44 8.89 -3.40
C ALA A 305 12.56 9.43 -4.29
N ARG A 306 13.55 8.57 -4.56
CA ARG A 306 14.58 8.80 -5.57
C ARG A 306 14.42 7.78 -6.68
N LEU A 307 14.54 8.24 -7.92
CA LEU A 307 14.48 7.39 -9.11
C LEU A 307 15.86 7.31 -9.76
N TYR A 308 16.31 6.09 -10.07
CA TYR A 308 17.53 5.84 -10.82
C TYR A 308 17.22 5.71 -12.30
N ASN A 309 17.80 6.59 -13.12
CA ASN A 309 17.77 6.46 -14.57
C ASN A 309 19.01 5.70 -15.04
N ALA A 310 18.82 4.46 -15.51
CA ALA A 310 19.92 3.59 -15.93
C ALA A 310 20.66 4.08 -17.19
N ILE A 311 19.97 4.80 -18.08
CA ILE A 311 20.55 5.34 -19.32
C ILE A 311 21.47 6.52 -18.99
N GLN A 312 20.98 7.45 -18.17
CA GLN A 312 21.74 8.64 -17.77
C GLN A 312 22.71 8.36 -16.61
N ARG A 313 22.55 7.23 -15.93
CA ARG A 313 23.28 6.86 -14.69
C ARG A 313 23.14 7.91 -13.59
N THR A 314 21.96 8.50 -13.46
CA THR A 314 21.64 9.54 -12.48
C THR A 314 20.59 9.05 -11.49
N THR A 315 20.63 9.60 -10.27
CA THR A 315 19.62 9.33 -9.24
C THR A 315 19.04 10.66 -8.74
N ASN A 316 17.78 10.93 -9.05
CA ASN A 316 17.14 12.21 -8.77
C ASN A 316 15.96 12.06 -7.80
N TRP A 317 15.72 13.09 -6.99
CA TRP A 317 14.46 13.24 -6.27
C TRP A 317 13.34 13.51 -7.26
N VAL A 318 12.21 12.82 -7.12
CA VAL A 318 11.06 12.95 -8.03
C VAL A 318 9.89 13.72 -7.41
N HIS A 319 9.76 13.71 -6.08
CA HIS A 319 8.74 14.48 -5.38
C HIS A 319 9.21 15.91 -5.09
N ARG A 320 8.36 16.88 -5.43
CA ARG A 320 8.59 18.30 -5.21
C ARG A 320 7.37 18.93 -4.53
N TYR A 321 7.63 19.90 -3.67
CA TYR A 321 6.61 20.57 -2.87
C TYR A 321 6.55 22.05 -3.18
N VAL A 322 5.33 22.59 -3.11
CA VAL A 322 5.09 24.03 -3.02
C VAL A 322 4.32 24.32 -1.75
N ILE A 323 4.54 25.52 -1.20
CA ILE A 323 3.70 26.03 -0.11
C ILE A 323 2.72 27.02 -0.68
N GLU A 324 1.47 26.87 -0.27
CA GLU A 324 0.40 27.78 -0.65
C GLU A 324 -0.22 28.42 0.59
N ARG A 325 -0.64 29.67 0.45
CA ARG A 325 -1.30 30.47 1.48
C ARG A 325 -2.68 30.89 0.98
N ALA A 326 -3.66 30.83 1.87
CA ALA A 326 -5.00 31.40 1.67
C ALA A 326 -5.33 32.38 2.81
N THR A 327 -6.18 33.36 2.55
CA THR A 327 -6.72 34.28 3.57
C THR A 327 -8.11 33.87 4.05
N THR A 328 -8.76 32.93 3.36
CA THR A 328 -10.03 32.32 3.74
C THR A 328 -10.03 30.84 3.33
N LEU A 329 -10.77 30.01 4.06
CA LEU A 329 -11.06 28.62 3.66
C LEU A 329 -12.39 28.49 2.91
N THR A 330 -13.16 29.56 2.76
CA THR A 330 -14.50 29.53 2.16
C THR A 330 -14.82 30.83 1.40
N PRO A 331 -14.79 30.82 0.05
CA PRO A 331 -14.14 29.81 -0.78
C PRO A 331 -12.61 29.85 -0.56
N PRO A 332 -11.91 28.70 -0.60
CA PRO A 332 -10.46 28.70 -0.43
C PRO A 332 -9.77 29.42 -1.60
N ASN A 333 -8.83 30.31 -1.28
CA ASN A 333 -8.08 31.11 -2.26
C ASN A 333 -6.56 30.88 -2.15
N PHE A 334 -6.13 29.61 -2.19
CA PHE A 334 -4.72 29.26 -2.05
C PHE A 334 -3.87 29.80 -3.22
N VAL A 335 -2.84 30.56 -2.88
CA VAL A 335 -1.82 31.08 -3.80
C VAL A 335 -0.46 30.56 -3.38
N GLN A 336 0.37 30.16 -4.33
CA GLN A 336 1.74 29.72 -4.06
C GLN A 336 2.57 30.87 -3.47
N VAL A 337 3.22 30.58 -2.35
CA VAL A 337 4.11 31.52 -1.63
C VAL A 337 5.55 31.05 -1.57
N ALA A 338 5.81 29.76 -1.87
CA ALA A 338 7.17 29.22 -1.99
C ALA A 338 7.23 27.92 -2.79
N GLY A 339 8.44 27.54 -3.21
CA GLY A 339 8.75 26.32 -3.97
C GLY A 339 8.95 26.58 -5.48
N PRO A 340 9.22 25.53 -6.28
CA PRO A 340 9.32 24.12 -5.90
C PRO A 340 10.54 23.77 -5.04
N THR A 341 10.40 22.85 -4.07
CA THR A 341 11.51 22.32 -3.26
C THR A 341 11.42 20.80 -3.06
N THR A 342 12.55 20.13 -2.87
CA THR A 342 12.62 18.72 -2.44
C THR A 342 12.86 18.57 -0.94
N ASP A 343 13.07 19.69 -0.24
CA ASP A 343 13.19 19.72 1.21
C ASP A 343 11.83 19.48 1.88
N GLN A 344 11.88 19.08 3.14
CA GLN A 344 10.70 18.81 3.99
C GLN A 344 10.50 19.89 5.07
N GLN A 345 11.14 21.04 4.87
CA GLN A 345 11.05 22.20 5.74
C GLN A 345 11.28 23.47 4.92
N ILE A 346 10.61 24.56 5.28
CA ILE A 346 10.88 25.88 4.73
C ILE A 346 10.58 26.97 5.75
N THR A 347 11.31 28.08 5.66
CA THR A 347 11.01 29.30 6.42
C THR A 347 10.53 30.39 5.47
N LEU A 348 9.35 30.93 5.74
CA LEU A 348 8.69 31.97 4.96
C LEU A 348 8.81 33.31 5.69
N PHE A 349 8.98 34.39 4.92
CA PHE A 349 8.80 35.74 5.43
C PHE A 349 7.32 36.11 5.39
N LEU A 350 6.78 36.58 6.50
CA LEU A 350 5.42 37.09 6.62
C LEU A 350 5.51 38.62 6.58
N ASP A 351 4.99 39.25 5.52
CA ASP A 351 4.94 40.72 5.47
C ASP A 351 4.18 41.27 6.69
N CYS A 352 4.87 42.14 7.43
CA CYS A 352 4.45 42.69 8.73
C CYS A 352 3.08 43.40 8.72
N GLY A 353 2.52 43.68 7.53
CA GLY A 353 1.18 44.26 7.35
C GLY A 353 0.03 43.24 7.32
N CYS A 354 0.33 41.93 7.31
CA CYS A 354 -0.69 40.89 7.28
C CYS A 354 -1.24 40.59 8.69
N VAL A 355 -2.06 41.49 9.22
CA VAL A 355 -2.85 41.25 10.46
C VAL A 355 -4.05 40.31 10.21
N THR A 356 -4.14 39.73 9.00
CA THR A 356 -5.23 38.84 8.62
C THR A 356 -4.86 37.38 8.83
N MET A 357 -5.82 36.63 9.38
CA MET A 357 -5.75 35.18 9.51
C MET A 357 -5.30 34.55 8.19
N SER A 358 -4.31 33.67 8.24
CA SER A 358 -3.73 33.02 7.07
C SER A 358 -3.68 31.52 7.27
N PHE A 359 -4.02 30.78 6.21
CA PHE A 359 -4.02 29.32 6.18
C PHE A 359 -2.93 28.86 5.24
N PHE A 360 -2.14 27.87 5.66
CA PHE A 360 -1.05 27.32 4.86
C PHE A 360 -1.33 25.86 4.53
N ARG A 361 -0.95 25.44 3.32
CA ARG A 361 -0.90 24.03 2.96
C ARG A 361 0.39 23.71 2.20
N VAL A 362 0.86 22.49 2.38
CA VAL A 362 1.91 21.89 1.55
C VAL A 362 1.20 21.13 0.43
N ARG A 363 1.51 21.46 -0.82
CA ARG A 363 1.01 20.72 -1.99
C ARG A 363 2.17 20.00 -2.64
N LEU A 364 2.00 18.69 -2.82
CA LEU A 364 2.87 17.89 -3.67
C LEU A 364 2.58 18.24 -5.13
N LEU A 365 3.63 18.53 -5.88
CA LEU A 365 3.51 18.72 -7.33
C LEU A 365 3.37 17.36 -7.99
N GLU A 366 2.38 17.24 -8.87
CA GLU A 366 2.34 16.13 -9.81
C GLU A 366 3.59 16.18 -10.70
N PRO A 367 4.15 15.02 -11.09
CA PRO A 367 5.39 14.91 -11.86
C PRO A 367 5.47 15.78 -13.10
#